data_AF-A0A7W3Y761-F1
#
_entry.id   AF-A0A7W3Y761-F1
#
_cell.length_a   1.000
_cell.length_b   1.000
_cell.length_c   1.000
_cell.angle_alpha   90.00
_cell.angle_beta   90.00
_cell.angle_gamma   90.00
#
_symmetry.space_group_name_H-M   'P 1'
#
loop_
_entity.id
_entity.type
_entity.pdbx_description
1 polymer ?
#
loop_
_entity_poly.entity_id
_entity_poly.type
_entity_poly.pdbx_seq_one_letter_code
_entity_poly.pdbx_strand_id
1 'polypeptide(L)'
;HAVPALPVDHGGDDFGTLAGTRTVALSLDEASTQALLAQCNAAYRTRVDELLLAGLYLGLRRWSGAQAIRLRLEGHGRESLFEALDVTGTVGWFTTVYPLTLDTASASVDEVVKAVKEQVRAVPGRGVGYGVLRYLSPDASVRAALSAMPEPELEFNYLGQFDQVLNAQTRFQAASEHGGAQGSPRRRRSSRIGVSAMVYGGCLQLSLTYPGAQYEAATMEALAAQVEQGLGEVIAHCRTPGVGAFTPSDFPLARVDAPRLAAWQARYPALARLYPATPMQAGLHYHGLLDRSAYVVQVYPVLAGSLDPVRFRAAWDAVVARHDILRTAFVGEEDGLHQLVQSHAPLAWHEEDLRGLSAQAQSERFEAYRMADKQAGFDFERAPLMRVALFRLDEARWRLLWTQHHILLDGWCLPLVYRDVMRLYYASMEGREAALPAPVPYE
;
A
#
# COMPACT_ATOMS: atom_id res chain seq x y z
N HIS A 1 -4.77 -23.65 12.90
CA HIS A 1 -6.08 -24.02 13.45
C HIS A 1 -6.79 -24.99 12.51
N ALA A 2 -7.58 -25.93 13.04
CA ALA A 2 -8.44 -26.76 12.21
C ALA A 2 -9.49 -25.87 11.55
N VAL A 3 -9.58 -25.88 10.23
CA VAL A 3 -10.59 -25.13 9.47
C VAL A 3 -11.82 -26.04 9.37
N PRO A 4 -13.02 -25.58 9.78
CA PRO A 4 -14.22 -26.40 9.67
C PRO A 4 -14.54 -26.69 8.19
N ALA A 5 -15.15 -27.85 7.93
CA ALA A 5 -15.70 -28.16 6.62
C ALA A 5 -16.87 -27.22 6.28
N LEU A 6 -17.10 -26.97 4.99
CA LEU A 6 -18.25 -26.18 4.55
C LEU A 6 -19.54 -27.00 4.73
N PRO A 7 -20.68 -26.36 5.05
CA PRO A 7 -21.94 -27.07 5.19
C PRO A 7 -22.38 -27.69 3.86
N VAL A 8 -23.08 -28.83 3.94
CA VAL A 8 -23.67 -29.54 2.80
C VAL A 8 -25.11 -29.91 3.14
N ASP A 9 -26.01 -29.89 2.15
CA ASP A 9 -27.43 -30.25 2.37
C ASP A 9 -27.60 -31.76 2.46
N HIS A 10 -26.80 -32.49 1.67
CA HIS A 10 -26.79 -33.95 1.65
C HIS A 10 -25.36 -34.46 1.81
N GLY A 11 -25.20 -35.51 2.63
CA GLY A 11 -23.90 -36.11 2.91
C GLY A 11 -23.18 -36.60 1.64
N GLY A 12 -21.85 -36.65 1.70
CA GLY A 12 -21.01 -37.09 0.59
C GLY A 12 -19.57 -36.65 0.76
N ASP A 13 -18.65 -37.62 0.72
CA ASP A 13 -17.21 -37.38 0.95
C ASP A 13 -16.45 -37.06 -0.34
N ASP A 14 -17.09 -37.15 -1.51
CA ASP A 14 -16.48 -36.79 -2.79
C ASP A 14 -16.92 -35.41 -3.28
N PHE A 15 -16.25 -34.86 -4.29
CA PHE A 15 -16.63 -33.59 -4.92
C PHE A 15 -17.58 -33.77 -6.11
N GLY A 16 -18.03 -34.99 -6.41
CA GLY A 16 -18.82 -35.32 -7.60
C GLY A 16 -18.04 -35.25 -8.93
N THR A 17 -18.79 -35.27 -10.04
CA THR A 17 -18.27 -35.26 -11.41
C THR A 17 -18.75 -34.03 -12.19
N LEU A 18 -18.12 -33.75 -13.34
CA LEU A 18 -18.55 -32.66 -14.22
C LEU A 18 -20.01 -32.82 -14.71
N ALA A 19 -20.48 -34.05 -14.95
CA ALA A 19 -21.88 -34.29 -15.34
C ALA A 19 -22.91 -33.84 -14.28
N GLY A 20 -22.57 -34.00 -13.00
CA GLY A 20 -23.42 -33.63 -11.87
C GLY A 20 -23.30 -32.17 -11.45
N THR A 21 -22.51 -31.37 -12.18
CA THR A 21 -22.29 -29.96 -11.85
C THR A 21 -23.54 -29.13 -12.10
N ARG A 22 -23.82 -28.21 -11.19
CA ARG A 22 -24.78 -27.12 -11.33
C ARG A 22 -24.04 -25.80 -11.14
N THR A 23 -24.64 -24.74 -11.64
CA THR A 23 -24.07 -23.40 -11.59
C THR A 23 -25.13 -22.41 -11.13
N VAL A 24 -24.74 -21.53 -10.21
CA VAL A 24 -25.46 -20.29 -9.92
C VAL A 24 -24.53 -19.13 -10.32
N ALA A 25 -25.09 -18.11 -10.96
CA ALA A 25 -24.34 -16.95 -11.41
C ALA A 25 -24.92 -15.68 -10.78
N LEU A 26 -24.04 -14.73 -10.50
CA LEU A 26 -24.40 -13.37 -10.09
C LEU A 26 -23.56 -12.37 -10.88
N SER A 27 -24.06 -11.15 -10.99
CA SER A 27 -23.35 -10.08 -11.70
C SER A 27 -23.56 -8.75 -10.99
N LEU A 28 -22.50 -7.96 -10.88
CA LEU A 28 -22.60 -6.58 -10.44
C LEU A 28 -22.91 -5.67 -11.64
N ASP A 29 -23.65 -4.61 -11.39
CA ASP A 29 -23.85 -3.57 -12.40
C ASP A 29 -22.52 -2.88 -12.79
N GLU A 30 -22.56 -2.15 -13.91
CA GLU A 30 -21.39 -1.47 -14.48
C GLU A 30 -20.81 -0.44 -13.49
N ALA A 31 -21.67 0.30 -12.78
CA ALA A 31 -21.24 1.33 -11.84
C ALA A 31 -20.48 0.75 -10.64
N SER A 32 -20.98 -0.35 -10.07
CA SER A 32 -20.37 -1.08 -8.96
C SER A 32 -19.08 -1.75 -9.40
N THR A 33 -19.08 -2.32 -10.61
CA THR A 33 -17.87 -2.92 -11.22
C THR A 33 -16.79 -1.86 -11.43
N GLN A 34 -17.13 -0.71 -12.00
CA GLN A 34 -16.19 0.39 -12.20
C GLN A 34 -15.64 0.91 -10.85
N ALA A 35 -16.50 1.04 -9.84
CA ALA A 35 -16.06 1.43 -8.51
C ALA A 35 -15.06 0.44 -7.92
N LEU A 36 -15.35 -0.87 -8.00
CA LEU A 36 -14.47 -1.93 -7.53
C LEU A 36 -13.09 -1.90 -8.24
N LEU A 37 -13.08 -1.70 -9.55
CA LEU A 37 -11.85 -1.70 -10.36
C LEU A 37 -11.00 -0.44 -10.16
N ALA A 38 -11.62 0.74 -10.11
CA ALA A 38 -10.90 2.01 -10.18
C ALA A 38 -10.83 2.79 -8.87
N GLN A 39 -11.88 2.75 -8.05
CA GLN A 39 -12.01 3.63 -6.87
C GLN A 39 -11.63 2.89 -5.58
N CYS A 40 -12.13 1.67 -5.40
CA CYS A 40 -12.02 0.96 -4.13
C CYS A 40 -10.58 0.59 -3.77
N ASN A 41 -9.74 0.29 -4.78
CA ASN A 41 -8.33 -0.07 -4.56
C ASN A 41 -7.54 1.03 -3.83
N ALA A 42 -7.89 2.31 -4.00
CA ALA A 42 -7.16 3.42 -3.40
C ALA A 42 -7.29 3.48 -1.87
N ALA A 43 -8.42 3.05 -1.30
CA ALA A 43 -8.68 3.15 0.15
C ALA A 43 -7.64 2.38 0.98
N TYR A 44 -7.31 1.16 0.55
CA TYR A 44 -6.38 0.28 1.26
C TYR A 44 -5.20 -0.17 0.39
N ARG A 45 -4.95 0.49 -0.75
CA ARG A 45 -3.95 0.09 -1.79
C ARG A 45 -4.04 -1.40 -2.14
N THR A 46 -5.26 -1.91 -2.27
CA THR A 46 -5.51 -3.32 -2.60
C THR A 46 -5.41 -3.55 -4.10
N ARG A 47 -5.46 -4.84 -4.47
CA ARG A 47 -5.77 -5.30 -5.82
C ARG A 47 -7.22 -5.77 -5.88
N VAL A 48 -7.78 -5.87 -7.09
CA VAL A 48 -9.16 -6.32 -7.28
C VAL A 48 -9.40 -7.73 -6.74
N ASP A 49 -8.46 -8.66 -6.91
CA ASP A 49 -8.54 -10.02 -6.38
C ASP A 49 -8.63 -10.04 -4.86
N GLU A 50 -7.94 -9.12 -4.18
CA GLU A 50 -7.98 -8.97 -2.72
C GLU A 50 -9.37 -8.48 -2.25
N LEU A 51 -10.00 -7.56 -2.99
CA LEU A 51 -11.36 -7.08 -2.69
C LEU A 51 -12.43 -8.13 -3.00
N LEU A 52 -12.28 -8.88 -4.10
CA LEU A 52 -13.15 -10.00 -4.43
C LEU A 52 -13.10 -11.09 -3.36
N LEU A 53 -11.89 -11.44 -2.89
CA LEU A 53 -11.70 -12.38 -1.80
C LEU A 53 -12.31 -11.86 -0.49
N ALA A 54 -12.23 -10.56 -0.20
CA ALA A 54 -12.87 -9.96 0.97
C ALA A 54 -14.40 -10.08 0.93
N GLY A 55 -15.04 -9.76 -0.20
CA GLY A 55 -16.48 -9.90 -0.37
C GLY A 55 -16.93 -11.36 -0.34
N LEU A 56 -16.19 -12.26 -1.00
CA LEU A 56 -16.42 -13.71 -0.96
C LEU A 56 -16.32 -14.24 0.47
N TYR A 57 -15.29 -13.83 1.21
CA TYR A 57 -15.07 -14.23 2.59
C TYR A 57 -16.21 -13.75 3.52
N LEU A 58 -16.67 -12.50 3.38
CA LEU A 58 -17.84 -12.00 4.12
C LEU A 58 -19.09 -12.85 3.86
N GLY A 59 -19.39 -13.14 2.59
CA GLY A 59 -20.53 -13.97 2.21
C GLY A 59 -20.44 -15.40 2.75
N LEU A 60 -19.27 -16.04 2.62
CA LEU A 60 -19.02 -17.38 3.12
C LEU A 60 -19.12 -17.48 4.63
N ARG A 61 -18.64 -16.48 5.37
CA ARG A 61 -18.78 -16.45 6.83
C ARG A 61 -20.22 -16.38 7.29
N ARG A 62 -21.05 -15.56 6.63
CA ARG A 62 -22.50 -15.47 6.92
C ARG A 62 -23.21 -16.77 6.61
N TRP A 63 -22.88 -17.37 5.47
CA TRP A 63 -23.51 -18.60 5.00
C TRP A 63 -23.10 -19.83 5.82
N SER A 64 -21.81 -20.00 6.10
CA SER A 64 -21.28 -21.19 6.79
C SER A 64 -21.22 -21.07 8.31
N GLY A 65 -21.24 -19.84 8.86
CA GLY A 65 -20.94 -19.56 10.26
C GLY A 65 -19.47 -19.75 10.66
N ALA A 66 -18.61 -20.18 9.73
CA ALA A 66 -17.19 -20.37 9.99
C ALA A 66 -16.46 -19.03 10.12
N GLN A 67 -15.42 -18.97 10.95
CA GLN A 67 -14.50 -17.83 11.01
C GLN A 67 -13.36 -18.00 10.02
N ALA A 68 -12.68 -19.14 10.05
CA ALA A 68 -11.63 -19.45 9.09
C ALA A 68 -12.20 -20.16 7.85
N ILE A 69 -11.80 -19.72 6.66
CA ILE A 69 -12.16 -20.31 5.37
C ILE A 69 -10.88 -20.70 4.64
N ARG A 70 -10.76 -21.97 4.24
CA ARG A 70 -9.64 -22.45 3.42
C ARG A 70 -10.09 -22.61 1.97
N LEU A 71 -9.38 -21.95 1.07
CA LEU A 71 -9.60 -22.04 -0.36
C LEU A 71 -8.34 -22.47 -1.10
N ARG A 72 -8.55 -23.07 -2.26
CA ARG A 72 -7.57 -23.27 -3.31
C ARG A 72 -7.60 -22.01 -4.18
N LEU A 73 -6.50 -21.27 -4.21
CA LEU A 73 -6.38 -20.04 -4.98
C LEU A 73 -5.60 -20.29 -6.27
N GLU A 74 -6.17 -19.89 -7.40
CA GLU A 74 -5.50 -19.96 -8.71
C GLU A 74 -4.87 -18.62 -9.09
N GLY A 75 -3.65 -18.66 -9.60
CA GLY A 75 -2.92 -17.51 -10.15
C GLY A 75 -2.42 -17.76 -11.57
N HIS A 76 -2.04 -16.71 -12.28
CA HIS A 76 -1.53 -16.83 -13.65
C HIS A 76 -0.17 -17.54 -13.75
N GLY A 77 0.60 -17.56 -12.65
CA GLY A 77 1.89 -18.26 -12.54
C GLY A 77 3.02 -17.73 -13.41
N ARG A 78 2.96 -16.44 -13.74
CA ARG A 78 3.97 -15.71 -14.53
C ARG A 78 4.71 -14.71 -13.66
N GLU A 79 5.06 -15.14 -12.45
CA GLU A 79 5.80 -14.31 -11.50
C GLU A 79 7.23 -14.06 -12.02
N SER A 80 7.77 -12.87 -11.78
CA SER A 80 9.16 -12.54 -12.12
C SER A 80 10.12 -13.20 -11.14
N LEU A 81 10.36 -14.50 -11.30
CA LEU A 81 11.20 -15.30 -10.41
C LEU A 81 12.68 -15.23 -10.74
N PHE A 82 13.02 -14.99 -12.01
CA PHE A 82 14.39 -14.96 -12.51
C PHE A 82 14.53 -13.80 -13.49
N GLU A 83 15.56 -12.97 -13.33
CA GLU A 83 15.81 -11.81 -14.20
C GLU A 83 15.95 -12.18 -15.68
N ALA A 84 16.49 -13.37 -15.96
CA ALA A 84 16.74 -13.84 -17.32
C ALA A 84 15.51 -14.48 -18.00
N LEU A 85 14.36 -14.61 -17.33
CA LEU A 85 13.20 -15.32 -17.84
C LEU A 85 12.03 -14.36 -18.08
N ASP A 86 11.76 -14.04 -19.36
CA ASP A 86 10.55 -13.34 -19.79
C ASP A 86 9.58 -14.31 -20.46
N VAL A 87 8.41 -14.48 -19.85
CA VAL A 87 7.32 -15.36 -20.35
C VAL A 87 6.11 -14.56 -20.83
N THR A 88 6.21 -13.25 -21.00
CA THR A 88 5.06 -12.38 -21.33
C THR A 88 4.37 -12.80 -22.63
N GLY A 89 5.15 -13.12 -23.67
CA GLY A 89 4.64 -13.58 -24.98
C GLY A 89 4.45 -15.09 -25.11
N THR A 90 4.68 -15.87 -24.05
CA THR A 90 4.71 -17.34 -24.15
C THR A 90 3.32 -17.94 -23.93
N VAL A 91 2.89 -18.81 -24.85
CA VAL A 91 1.66 -19.61 -24.69
C VAL A 91 2.01 -20.93 -23.99
N GLY A 92 1.24 -21.27 -22.96
CA GLY A 92 1.42 -22.49 -22.18
C GLY A 92 0.52 -22.50 -20.94
N TRP A 93 0.54 -23.62 -20.22
CA TRP A 93 -0.21 -23.75 -18.97
C TRP A 93 0.68 -23.36 -17.79
N PHE A 94 0.55 -22.11 -17.36
CA PHE A 94 1.36 -21.53 -16.28
C PHE A 94 0.64 -21.50 -14.92
N THR A 95 -0.64 -21.85 -14.86
CA THR A 95 -1.50 -21.67 -13.68
C THR A 95 -0.84 -22.20 -12.41
N THR A 96 -0.71 -21.33 -11.42
CA THR A 96 -0.30 -21.70 -10.06
C THR A 96 -1.53 -21.99 -9.23
N VAL A 97 -1.37 -22.94 -8.32
CA VAL A 97 -2.44 -23.37 -7.41
C VAL A 97 -1.84 -23.57 -6.03
N TYR A 98 -2.42 -22.95 -5.01
CA TYR A 98 -1.97 -23.10 -3.64
C TYR A 98 -3.14 -22.93 -2.65
N PRO A 99 -3.08 -23.57 -1.46
CA PRO A 99 -4.06 -23.35 -0.42
C PRO A 99 -3.80 -22.01 0.29
N LEU A 100 -4.86 -21.26 0.53
CA LEU A 100 -4.88 -20.05 1.35
C LEU A 100 -5.97 -20.22 2.42
N THR A 101 -5.65 -19.92 3.68
CA THR A 101 -6.65 -19.81 4.73
C THR A 101 -6.84 -18.33 5.02
N LEU A 102 -8.08 -17.86 4.92
CA LEU A 102 -8.49 -16.52 5.33
C LEU A 102 -9.14 -16.63 6.71
N ASP A 103 -8.67 -15.82 7.65
CA ASP A 103 -9.17 -15.78 9.02
C ASP A 103 -9.07 -14.36 9.61
N THR A 104 -10.08 -13.94 10.38
CA THR A 104 -10.05 -12.71 11.18
C THR A 104 -11.16 -12.75 12.22
N ALA A 105 -10.84 -12.29 13.43
CA ALA A 105 -11.80 -12.18 14.52
C ALA A 105 -12.85 -11.09 14.29
N SER A 106 -12.53 -10.05 13.51
CA SER A 106 -13.47 -8.95 13.21
C SER A 106 -14.45 -9.33 12.11
N ALA A 107 -15.68 -8.81 12.21
CA ALA A 107 -16.67 -8.84 11.14
C ALA A 107 -16.81 -7.48 10.42
N SER A 108 -16.08 -6.44 10.85
CA SER A 108 -16.11 -5.14 10.19
C SER A 108 -15.42 -5.21 8.83
N VAL A 109 -16.00 -4.50 7.85
CA VAL A 109 -15.52 -4.54 6.46
C VAL A 109 -14.08 -4.04 6.36
N ASP A 110 -13.72 -3.01 7.11
CA ASP A 110 -12.37 -2.46 7.09
C ASP A 110 -11.32 -3.45 7.60
N GLU A 111 -11.59 -4.15 8.70
CA GLU A 111 -10.68 -5.15 9.26
C GLU A 111 -10.61 -6.41 8.39
N VAL A 112 -11.73 -6.80 7.77
CA VAL A 112 -11.73 -7.91 6.81
C VAL A 112 -10.89 -7.59 5.57
N VAL A 113 -11.04 -6.41 4.97
CA VAL A 113 -10.24 -6.00 3.81
C VAL A 113 -8.75 -5.96 4.16
N LYS A 114 -8.38 -5.36 5.30
CA LYS A 114 -6.99 -5.34 5.78
C LYS A 114 -6.46 -6.76 6.02
N ALA A 115 -7.22 -7.62 6.71
CA ALA A 115 -6.79 -8.98 7.03
C ALA A 115 -6.62 -9.86 5.78
N VAL A 116 -7.55 -9.77 4.82
CA VAL A 116 -7.46 -10.51 3.55
C VAL A 116 -6.25 -10.03 2.75
N LYS A 117 -6.05 -8.71 2.62
CA LYS A 117 -4.89 -8.13 1.96
C LYS A 117 -3.58 -8.66 2.57
N GLU A 118 -3.43 -8.60 3.89
CA GLU A 118 -2.21 -9.05 4.56
C GLU A 118 -1.99 -10.57 4.42
N GLN A 119 -3.05 -11.38 4.53
CA GLN A 119 -2.93 -12.84 4.37
C GLN A 119 -2.59 -13.24 2.94
N VAL A 120 -3.15 -12.56 1.94
CA VAL A 120 -2.80 -12.79 0.53
C VAL A 120 -1.35 -12.38 0.26
N ARG A 121 -0.92 -11.23 0.76
CA ARG A 121 0.44 -10.70 0.53
C ARG A 121 1.53 -11.39 1.35
N ALA A 122 1.17 -12.04 2.46
CA ALA A 122 2.09 -12.88 3.22
C ALA A 122 2.53 -14.13 2.45
N VAL A 123 1.82 -14.52 1.38
CA VAL A 123 2.19 -15.66 0.53
C VAL A 123 3.38 -15.30 -0.37
N PRO A 124 4.55 -15.94 -0.20
CA PRO A 124 5.73 -15.64 -1.01
C PRO A 124 5.52 -16.00 -2.48
N GLY A 125 5.97 -15.13 -3.39
CA GLY A 125 5.93 -15.37 -4.84
C GLY A 125 4.56 -15.79 -5.35
N ARG A 126 3.47 -15.25 -4.75
CA ARG A 126 2.07 -15.58 -5.07
C ARG A 126 1.81 -17.09 -5.14
N GLY A 127 2.45 -17.84 -4.24
CA GLY A 127 2.20 -19.27 -4.05
C GLY A 127 2.80 -20.19 -5.11
N VAL A 128 3.58 -19.68 -6.08
CA VAL A 128 4.24 -20.52 -7.10
C VAL A 128 5.09 -21.63 -6.48
N GLY A 129 5.75 -21.34 -5.35
CA GLY A 129 6.57 -22.30 -4.62
C GLY A 129 5.80 -23.51 -4.08
N TYR A 130 4.48 -23.39 -3.85
CA TYR A 130 3.69 -24.50 -3.30
C TYR A 130 3.67 -25.70 -4.25
N GLY A 131 3.29 -25.48 -5.52
CA GLY A 131 3.26 -26.55 -6.53
C GLY A 131 4.65 -27.12 -6.79
N VAL A 132 5.67 -26.26 -6.88
CA VAL A 132 7.06 -26.70 -7.05
C VAL A 132 7.51 -27.59 -5.89
N LEU A 133 7.28 -27.19 -4.65
CA LEU A 133 7.66 -28.00 -3.49
C LEU A 133 6.86 -29.30 -3.39
N ARG A 134 5.55 -29.24 -3.66
CA ARG A 134 4.67 -30.41 -3.56
C ARG A 134 5.01 -31.48 -4.59
N TYR A 135 5.29 -31.10 -5.83
CA TYR A 135 5.47 -32.05 -6.93
C TYR A 135 6.93 -32.28 -7.34
N LEU A 136 7.80 -31.27 -7.17
CA LEU A 136 9.15 -31.25 -7.74
C LEU A 136 10.27 -31.12 -6.70
N SER A 137 9.97 -30.93 -5.41
CA SER A 137 11.01 -30.86 -4.37
C SER A 137 11.88 -32.11 -4.43
N PRO A 138 13.23 -32.03 -4.36
CA PRO A 138 14.08 -33.21 -4.29
C PRO A 138 13.87 -34.00 -2.99
N ASP A 139 13.44 -33.33 -1.92
CA ASP A 139 13.17 -33.94 -0.62
C ASP A 139 11.81 -34.67 -0.60
N ALA A 140 11.86 -36.00 -0.45
CA ALA A 140 10.67 -36.84 -0.40
C ALA A 140 9.78 -36.58 0.83
N SER A 141 10.36 -36.15 1.95
CA SER A 141 9.62 -35.83 3.17
C SER A 141 8.75 -34.58 2.97
N VAL A 142 9.27 -33.57 2.27
CA VAL A 142 8.53 -32.36 1.89
C VAL A 142 7.36 -32.71 0.97
N ARG A 143 7.60 -33.52 -0.06
CA ARG A 143 6.53 -33.96 -0.99
C ARG A 143 5.45 -34.75 -0.26
N ALA A 144 5.83 -35.66 0.64
CA ALA A 144 4.88 -36.45 1.43
C ALA A 144 4.06 -35.56 2.39
N ALA A 145 4.70 -34.64 3.10
CA ALA A 145 4.03 -33.72 4.01
C ALA A 145 3.02 -32.82 3.29
N LEU A 146 3.39 -32.25 2.13
CA LEU A 146 2.49 -31.41 1.34
C LEU A 146 1.37 -32.22 0.70
N SER A 147 1.63 -33.44 0.23
CA SER A 147 0.61 -34.32 -0.36
C SER A 147 -0.41 -34.84 0.65
N ALA A 148 -0.02 -34.94 1.93
CA ALA A 148 -0.92 -35.33 3.01
C ALA A 148 -1.81 -34.18 3.51
N MET A 149 -1.59 -32.93 3.05
CA MET A 149 -2.45 -31.82 3.43
C MET A 149 -3.87 -32.01 2.87
N PRO A 150 -4.92 -31.74 3.66
CA PRO A 150 -6.28 -31.77 3.17
C PRO A 150 -6.49 -30.81 1.98
N GLU A 151 -7.10 -31.32 0.91
CA GLU A 151 -7.47 -30.50 -0.24
C GLU A 151 -8.58 -29.51 0.15
N PRO A 152 -8.46 -28.20 -0.18
CA PRO A 152 -9.52 -27.25 0.08
C PRO A 152 -10.82 -27.62 -0.65
N GLU A 153 -11.96 -27.51 0.05
CA GLU A 153 -13.28 -27.77 -0.55
C GLU A 153 -13.76 -26.62 -1.46
N LEU A 154 -13.15 -25.44 -1.30
CA LEU A 154 -13.46 -24.23 -2.05
C LEU A 154 -12.31 -23.88 -3.00
N GLU A 155 -12.62 -23.48 -4.21
CA GLU A 155 -11.68 -22.96 -5.20
C GLU A 155 -12.08 -21.56 -5.64
N PHE A 156 -11.12 -20.65 -5.81
CA PHE A 156 -11.34 -19.31 -6.33
C PHE A 156 -10.36 -18.99 -7.46
N ASN A 157 -10.89 -18.50 -8.57
CA ASN A 157 -10.12 -18.03 -9.72
C ASN A 157 -10.71 -16.72 -10.27
N TYR A 158 -9.87 -15.69 -10.39
CA TYR A 158 -10.21 -14.45 -11.08
C TYR A 158 -9.48 -14.39 -12.42
N LEU A 159 -10.25 -14.46 -13.52
CA LEU A 159 -9.72 -14.52 -14.88
C LEU A 159 -9.31 -13.15 -15.44
N GLY A 160 -9.59 -12.05 -14.73
CA GLY A 160 -9.25 -10.71 -15.17
C GLY A 160 -10.36 -10.01 -15.97
N GLN A 161 -9.95 -8.97 -16.71
CA GLN A 161 -10.84 -8.13 -17.50
C GLN A 161 -10.72 -8.51 -18.98
N PHE A 162 -11.77 -9.10 -19.53
CA PHE A 162 -11.80 -9.52 -20.93
C PHE A 162 -12.08 -8.35 -21.88
N ASP A 163 -12.68 -7.26 -21.39
CA ASP A 163 -12.95 -6.06 -22.18
C ASP A 163 -11.68 -5.39 -22.73
N GLN A 164 -10.52 -5.67 -22.13
CA GLN A 164 -9.23 -5.20 -22.62
C GLN A 164 -8.77 -5.94 -23.90
N VAL A 165 -9.30 -7.14 -24.13
CA VAL A 165 -8.95 -8.03 -25.25
C VAL A 165 -10.06 -8.07 -26.31
N LEU A 166 -11.33 -8.10 -25.87
CA LEU A 166 -12.52 -8.16 -26.71
C LEU A 166 -13.46 -7.01 -26.32
N ASN A 167 -13.69 -6.05 -27.21
CA ASN A 167 -14.59 -4.93 -26.95
C ASN A 167 -15.37 -4.53 -28.21
N ALA A 168 -16.25 -3.53 -28.11
CA ALA A 168 -17.09 -3.11 -29.23
C ALA A 168 -16.30 -2.68 -30.48
N GLN A 169 -15.02 -2.35 -30.36
CA GLN A 169 -14.14 -1.95 -31.46
C GLN A 169 -13.36 -3.12 -32.07
N THR A 170 -13.38 -4.31 -31.45
CA THR A 170 -12.67 -5.48 -31.99
C THR A 170 -13.43 -6.09 -33.17
N ARG A 171 -12.68 -6.56 -34.18
CA ARG A 171 -13.27 -7.18 -35.40
C ARG A 171 -14.04 -8.46 -35.11
N PHE A 172 -13.73 -9.11 -33.99
CA PHE A 172 -14.41 -10.30 -33.50
C PHE A 172 -15.09 -9.97 -32.17
N GLN A 173 -16.21 -10.62 -31.91
CA GLN A 173 -16.95 -10.54 -30.65
C GLN A 173 -17.15 -11.96 -30.10
N ALA A 174 -17.40 -12.07 -28.79
CA ALA A 174 -17.75 -13.34 -28.20
C ALA A 174 -19.12 -13.80 -28.73
N ALA A 175 -19.20 -15.07 -29.12
CA ALA A 175 -20.46 -15.69 -29.49
C ALA A 175 -21.34 -15.87 -28.24
N SER A 176 -22.66 -15.73 -28.41
CA SER A 176 -23.65 -15.95 -27.34
C SER A 176 -23.93 -17.43 -27.09
N GLU A 177 -23.58 -18.26 -28.07
CA GLU A 177 -23.82 -19.69 -28.11
C GLU A 177 -22.87 -20.45 -27.17
N HIS A 178 -23.37 -21.55 -26.61
CA HIS A 178 -22.57 -22.38 -25.72
C HIS A 178 -21.46 -23.11 -26.49
N GLY A 179 -20.20 -22.95 -26.06
CA GLY A 179 -19.03 -23.61 -26.66
C GLY A 179 -18.93 -25.13 -26.46
N GLY A 180 -19.93 -25.73 -25.81
CA GLY A 180 -19.97 -27.17 -25.53
C GLY A 180 -19.15 -27.59 -24.31
N ALA A 181 -19.16 -28.90 -24.03
CA ALA A 181 -18.49 -29.48 -22.88
C ALA A 181 -16.96 -29.36 -22.97
N GLN A 182 -16.35 -28.68 -22.00
CA GLN A 182 -14.90 -28.44 -21.93
C GLN A 182 -14.09 -29.65 -21.39
N GLY A 183 -14.76 -30.76 -21.09
CA GLY A 183 -14.12 -31.96 -20.54
C GLY A 183 -15.06 -33.15 -20.47
N SER A 184 -14.49 -34.33 -20.18
CA SER A 184 -15.25 -35.56 -20.00
C SER A 184 -16.29 -35.41 -18.88
N PRO A 185 -17.57 -35.76 -19.09
CA PRO A 185 -18.60 -35.71 -18.05
C PRO A 185 -18.26 -36.58 -16.82
N ARG A 186 -17.42 -37.61 -17.01
CA ARG A 186 -16.94 -38.52 -15.96
C ARG A 186 -15.76 -37.97 -15.15
N ARG A 187 -15.18 -36.84 -15.55
CA ARG A 187 -14.06 -36.22 -14.83
C ARG A 187 -14.54 -35.80 -13.44
N ARG A 188 -13.76 -36.15 -12.42
CA ARG A 188 -13.99 -35.70 -11.03
C ARG A 188 -13.73 -34.19 -10.91
N ARG A 189 -14.51 -33.53 -10.06
CA ARG A 189 -14.31 -32.11 -9.73
C ARG A 189 -13.05 -31.94 -8.86
N SER A 190 -12.36 -30.81 -9.04
CA SER A 190 -11.17 -30.42 -8.25
C SER A 190 -11.53 -29.88 -6.87
N SER A 191 -12.74 -29.34 -6.74
CA SER A 191 -13.26 -28.68 -5.54
C SER A 191 -14.75 -28.97 -5.39
N ARG A 192 -15.25 -28.89 -4.15
CA ARG A 192 -16.68 -29.02 -3.86
C ARG A 192 -17.41 -27.80 -4.43
N ILE A 193 -17.00 -26.61 -4.04
CA ILE A 193 -17.50 -25.34 -4.58
C ILE A 193 -16.38 -24.66 -5.37
N GLY A 194 -16.63 -24.38 -6.64
CA GLY A 194 -15.71 -23.63 -7.49
C GLY A 194 -16.27 -22.24 -7.77
N VAL A 195 -15.48 -21.19 -7.50
CA VAL A 195 -15.86 -19.79 -7.73
C VAL A 195 -14.96 -19.22 -8.82
N SER A 196 -15.58 -18.72 -9.89
CA SER A 196 -14.87 -18.06 -10.98
C SER A 196 -15.41 -16.66 -11.19
N ALA A 197 -14.51 -15.69 -11.35
CA ALA A 197 -14.82 -14.28 -11.51
C ALA A 197 -14.16 -13.73 -12.78
N MET A 198 -14.89 -12.93 -13.56
CA MET A 198 -14.35 -12.21 -14.72
C MET A 198 -15.09 -10.89 -14.91
N VAL A 199 -14.47 -9.93 -15.59
CA VAL A 199 -15.14 -8.71 -16.04
C VAL A 199 -15.33 -8.79 -17.55
N TYR A 200 -16.58 -8.65 -17.99
CA TYR A 200 -16.95 -8.64 -19.40
C TYR A 200 -18.21 -7.80 -19.62
N GLY A 201 -18.19 -6.99 -20.67
CA GLY A 201 -19.26 -6.03 -20.95
C GLY A 201 -19.37 -4.96 -19.87
N GLY A 202 -18.27 -4.58 -19.21
CA GLY A 202 -18.26 -3.59 -18.12
C GLY A 202 -18.78 -4.10 -16.79
N CYS A 203 -19.27 -5.34 -16.72
CA CYS A 203 -19.85 -5.94 -15.51
C CYS A 203 -18.97 -7.06 -14.96
N LEU A 204 -18.80 -7.10 -13.63
CA LEU A 204 -18.27 -8.27 -12.95
C LEU A 204 -19.29 -9.40 -13.05
N GLN A 205 -18.85 -10.56 -13.51
CA GLN A 205 -19.62 -11.79 -13.56
C GLN A 205 -18.93 -12.82 -12.67
N LEU A 206 -19.70 -13.40 -11.75
CA LEU A 206 -19.23 -14.42 -10.82
C LEU A 206 -20.10 -15.67 -10.98
N SER A 207 -19.48 -16.84 -11.10
CA SER A 207 -20.19 -18.12 -11.16
C SER A 207 -19.71 -19.05 -10.05
N LEU A 208 -20.65 -19.63 -9.32
CA LEU A 208 -20.41 -20.69 -8.35
C LEU A 208 -20.85 -22.02 -8.95
N THR A 209 -19.93 -22.96 -9.07
CA THR A 209 -20.23 -24.32 -9.51
C THR A 209 -20.19 -25.28 -8.33
N TYR A 210 -21.12 -26.24 -8.30
CA TYR A 210 -21.27 -27.17 -7.18
C TYR A 210 -21.85 -28.53 -7.64
N PRO A 211 -21.64 -29.61 -6.88
CA PRO A 211 -22.27 -30.90 -7.15
C PRO A 211 -23.75 -30.87 -6.76
N GLY A 212 -24.65 -30.95 -7.74
CA GLY A 212 -26.10 -30.89 -7.51
C GLY A 212 -26.70 -32.07 -6.73
N ALA A 213 -25.91 -33.10 -6.45
CA ALA A 213 -26.32 -34.21 -5.57
C ALA A 213 -26.11 -33.91 -4.08
N GLN A 214 -25.32 -32.88 -3.73
CA GLN A 214 -24.99 -32.53 -2.35
C GLN A 214 -25.58 -31.20 -1.89
N TYR A 215 -26.01 -30.36 -2.85
CA TYR A 215 -26.58 -29.06 -2.58
C TYR A 215 -27.89 -28.87 -3.33
N GLU A 216 -28.87 -28.35 -2.61
CA GLU A 216 -30.09 -27.81 -3.17
C GLU A 216 -29.80 -26.47 -3.86
N ALA A 217 -30.56 -26.17 -4.92
CA ALA A 217 -30.40 -24.91 -5.65
C ALA A 217 -30.60 -23.69 -4.74
N ALA A 218 -31.59 -23.75 -3.84
CA ALA A 218 -31.90 -22.68 -2.89
C ALA A 218 -30.73 -22.37 -1.94
N THR A 219 -29.99 -23.38 -1.48
CA THR A 219 -28.80 -23.20 -0.62
C THR A 219 -27.70 -22.44 -1.34
N MET A 220 -27.47 -22.77 -2.62
CA MET A 220 -26.41 -22.13 -3.42
C MET A 220 -26.83 -20.75 -3.92
N GLU A 221 -28.10 -20.52 -4.19
CA GLU A 221 -28.67 -19.19 -4.44
C GLU A 221 -28.54 -18.29 -3.20
N ALA A 222 -28.79 -18.83 -2.00
CA ALA A 222 -28.56 -18.11 -0.76
C ALA A 222 -27.08 -17.75 -0.58
N LEU A 223 -26.15 -18.68 -0.85
CA LEU A 223 -24.71 -18.37 -0.83
C LEU A 223 -24.35 -17.28 -1.86
N ALA A 224 -24.84 -17.37 -3.09
CA ALA A 224 -24.62 -16.36 -4.12
C ALA A 224 -25.09 -14.98 -3.64
N ALA A 225 -26.30 -14.87 -3.09
CA ALA A 225 -26.83 -13.62 -2.54
C ALA A 225 -25.97 -13.08 -1.38
N GLN A 226 -25.46 -13.95 -0.49
CA GLN A 226 -24.55 -13.52 0.59
C GLN A 226 -23.20 -13.00 0.06
N VAL A 227 -22.67 -13.60 -1.00
CA VAL A 227 -21.44 -13.14 -1.66
C VAL A 227 -21.67 -11.81 -2.37
N GLU A 228 -22.78 -11.65 -3.09
CA GLU A 228 -23.17 -10.38 -3.71
C GLU A 228 -23.30 -9.26 -2.66
N GLN A 229 -23.97 -9.54 -1.55
CA GLN A 229 -24.07 -8.61 -0.43
C GLN A 229 -22.69 -8.24 0.13
N GLY A 230 -21.80 -9.23 0.33
CA GLY A 230 -20.44 -9.00 0.80
C GLY A 230 -19.62 -8.11 -0.13
N LEU A 231 -19.75 -8.31 -1.45
CA LEU A 231 -19.12 -7.43 -2.45
C LEU A 231 -19.68 -6.01 -2.40
N GLY A 232 -21.00 -5.87 -2.28
CA GLY A 232 -21.68 -4.58 -2.16
C GLY A 232 -21.23 -3.78 -0.93
N GLU A 233 -21.06 -4.45 0.22
CA GLU A 233 -20.55 -3.84 1.45
C GLU A 233 -19.10 -3.36 1.32
N VAL A 234 -18.22 -4.16 0.70
CA VAL A 234 -16.83 -3.77 0.41
C VAL A 234 -16.80 -2.52 -0.49
N ILE A 235 -17.60 -2.51 -1.55
CA ILE A 235 -17.68 -1.37 -2.48
C ILE A 235 -18.21 -0.12 -1.75
N ALA A 236 -19.30 -0.24 -1.01
CA ALA A 236 -19.89 0.88 -0.27
C ALA A 236 -18.90 1.45 0.77
N HIS A 237 -18.22 0.58 1.51
CA HIS A 237 -17.21 0.96 2.49
C HIS A 237 -16.04 1.71 1.86
N CYS A 238 -15.43 1.14 0.82
CA CYS A 238 -14.28 1.75 0.16
C CYS A 238 -14.59 3.06 -0.59
N ARG A 239 -15.87 3.35 -0.86
CA ARG A 239 -16.31 4.63 -1.44
C ARG A 239 -16.62 5.70 -0.39
N THR A 240 -16.61 5.36 0.88
CA THR A 240 -16.88 6.33 1.96
C THR A 240 -15.72 7.32 2.07
N PRO A 241 -15.96 8.65 1.99
CA PRO A 241 -14.89 9.64 2.09
C PRO A 241 -14.11 9.52 3.41
N GLY A 242 -12.79 9.62 3.34
CA GLY A 242 -11.90 9.52 4.51
C GLY A 242 -11.67 8.10 5.01
N VAL A 243 -12.30 7.08 4.41
CA VAL A 243 -11.97 5.68 4.67
C VAL A 243 -10.67 5.33 3.95
N GLY A 244 -9.79 4.66 4.70
CA GLY A 244 -8.55 4.13 4.17
C GLY A 244 -7.50 4.04 5.25
N ALA A 245 -6.56 3.12 5.06
CA ALA A 245 -5.41 2.97 5.94
C ALA A 245 -4.30 2.25 5.19
N PHE A 246 -3.08 2.51 5.62
CA PHE A 246 -1.94 1.66 5.35
C PHE A 246 -2.06 0.37 6.17
N THR A 247 -1.59 -0.72 5.58
CA THR A 247 -1.33 -1.99 6.25
C THR A 247 0.17 -2.30 6.18
N PRO A 248 0.71 -3.22 7.01
CA PRO A 248 2.14 -3.52 7.02
C PRO A 248 2.74 -3.83 5.64
N SER A 249 2.02 -4.54 4.77
CA SER A 249 2.47 -4.82 3.41
C SER A 249 2.63 -3.60 2.49
N ASP A 250 2.15 -2.42 2.88
CA ASP A 250 2.44 -1.16 2.17
C ASP A 250 3.84 -0.62 2.49
N PHE A 251 4.47 -1.12 3.56
CA PHE A 251 5.80 -0.70 4.02
C PHE A 251 6.70 -1.92 4.26
N PRO A 252 7.04 -2.70 3.23
CA PRO A 252 7.74 -3.98 3.38
C PRO A 252 9.11 -3.83 4.07
N LEU A 253 9.78 -2.69 3.90
CA LEU A 253 11.07 -2.41 4.54
C LEU A 253 10.93 -2.01 6.02
N ALA A 254 9.79 -1.47 6.44
CA ALA A 254 9.59 -0.95 7.80
C ALA A 254 9.52 -2.04 8.87
N ARG A 255 9.13 -3.27 8.52
CA ARG A 255 8.98 -4.40 9.46
C ARG A 255 8.16 -4.02 10.71
N VAL A 256 7.04 -3.34 10.49
CA VAL A 256 6.11 -2.89 11.55
C VAL A 256 4.91 -3.83 11.61
N ASP A 257 4.38 -4.09 12.81
CA ASP A 257 3.13 -4.82 12.96
C ASP A 257 1.90 -3.93 12.76
N ALA A 258 0.73 -4.54 12.57
CA ALA A 258 -0.50 -3.80 12.32
C ALA A 258 -0.92 -2.89 13.51
N PRO A 259 -0.86 -3.32 14.79
CA PRO A 259 -1.21 -2.45 15.91
C PRO A 259 -0.34 -1.19 16.03
N ARG A 260 0.98 -1.33 15.89
CA ARG A 260 1.92 -0.21 15.96
C ARG A 260 1.71 0.76 14.79
N LEU A 261 1.52 0.22 13.59
CA LEU A 261 1.21 1.04 12.42
C LEU A 261 -0.12 1.78 12.57
N ALA A 262 -1.15 1.15 13.14
CA ALA A 262 -2.44 1.80 13.41
C ALA A 262 -2.29 2.96 14.41
N ALA A 263 -1.53 2.76 15.49
CA ALA A 263 -1.24 3.83 16.46
C ALA A 263 -0.51 5.02 15.83
N TRP A 264 0.46 4.76 14.95
CA TRP A 264 1.14 5.83 14.22
C TRP A 264 0.26 6.53 13.21
N GLN A 265 -0.60 5.82 12.47
CA GLN A 265 -1.55 6.47 11.56
C GLN A 265 -2.53 7.38 12.29
N ALA A 266 -2.98 6.98 13.49
CA ALA A 266 -3.85 7.82 14.31
C ALA A 266 -3.13 9.08 14.81
N ARG A 267 -1.85 8.96 15.18
CA ARG A 267 -1.03 10.09 15.64
C ARG A 267 -0.57 11.00 14.49
N TYR A 268 -0.32 10.43 13.32
CA TYR A 268 0.23 11.07 12.13
C TYR A 268 -0.69 10.84 10.93
N PRO A 269 -1.81 11.56 10.82
CA PRO A 269 -2.77 11.38 9.73
C PRO A 269 -2.19 11.73 8.35
N ALA A 270 -1.11 12.50 8.32
CA ALA A 270 -0.35 12.83 7.11
C ALA A 270 0.71 11.77 6.75
N LEU A 271 0.72 10.58 7.37
CA LEU A 271 1.66 9.51 7.03
C LEU A 271 1.64 9.23 5.52
N ALA A 272 2.81 9.34 4.88
CA ALA A 272 2.98 9.07 3.46
C ALA A 272 3.87 7.84 3.23
N ARG A 273 4.99 7.75 3.95
CA ARG A 273 5.96 6.67 3.84
C ARG A 273 6.54 6.31 5.21
N LEU A 274 7.02 5.08 5.33
CA LEU A 274 7.61 4.57 6.56
C LEU A 274 8.82 3.70 6.23
N TYR A 275 9.95 3.99 6.87
CA TYR A 275 11.21 3.26 6.69
C TYR A 275 11.85 2.96 8.04
N PRO A 276 12.68 1.92 8.16
CA PRO A 276 13.58 1.84 9.31
C PRO A 276 14.54 3.02 9.27
N ALA A 277 14.90 3.56 10.43
CA ALA A 277 16.01 4.50 10.53
C ALA A 277 17.32 3.76 10.32
N THR A 278 18.31 4.44 9.73
CA THR A 278 19.65 3.87 9.61
C THR A 278 20.33 3.78 10.99
N PRO A 279 21.32 2.87 11.18
CA PRO A 279 22.07 2.81 12.43
C PRO A 279 22.70 4.15 12.84
N MET A 280 23.15 4.95 11.86
CA MET A 280 23.66 6.29 12.11
C MET A 280 22.57 7.23 12.63
N GLN A 281 21.38 7.23 12.02
CA GLN A 281 20.25 8.03 12.48
C GLN A 281 19.82 7.63 13.90
N ALA A 282 19.85 6.34 14.23
CA ALA A 282 19.57 5.86 15.59
C ALA A 282 20.58 6.41 16.62
N GLY A 283 21.87 6.40 16.30
CA GLY A 283 22.91 6.99 17.16
C GLY A 283 22.76 8.52 17.32
N LEU A 284 22.47 9.24 16.24
CA LEU A 284 22.21 10.69 16.28
C LEU A 284 20.96 11.02 17.10
N HIS A 285 19.89 10.23 16.96
CA HIS A 285 18.68 10.36 17.75
C HIS A 285 18.97 10.19 19.24
N TYR A 286 19.68 9.12 19.62
CA TYR A 286 20.04 8.84 21.01
C TYR A 286 20.82 10.00 21.65
N HIS A 287 21.85 10.51 20.98
CA HIS A 287 22.60 11.66 21.49
C HIS A 287 21.74 12.93 21.58
N GLY A 288 20.84 13.15 20.62
CA GLY A 288 19.92 14.29 20.65
C GLY A 288 18.88 14.23 21.78
N LEU A 289 18.57 13.03 22.29
CA LEU A 289 17.74 12.85 23.49
C LEU A 289 18.49 13.23 24.78
N LEU A 290 19.81 13.07 24.80
CA LEU A 290 20.66 13.43 25.95
C LEU A 290 21.02 14.91 25.97
N ASP A 291 21.31 15.49 24.80
CA ASP A 291 21.59 16.91 24.60
C ASP A 291 20.83 17.40 23.37
N ARG A 292 19.80 18.23 23.60
CA ARG A 292 18.94 18.77 22.55
C ARG A 292 19.67 19.65 21.54
N SER A 293 20.85 20.16 21.90
CA SER A 293 21.70 20.98 21.03
C SER A 293 22.74 20.15 20.25
N ALA A 294 22.91 18.87 20.61
CA ALA A 294 23.80 17.95 19.91
C ALA A 294 23.36 17.82 18.46
N TYR A 295 24.34 17.83 17.55
CA TYR A 295 24.11 17.70 16.10
C TYR A 295 23.14 18.72 15.49
N VAL A 296 22.84 19.82 16.19
CA VAL A 296 22.17 20.97 15.60
C VAL A 296 23.20 21.77 14.80
N VAL A 297 23.00 21.78 13.49
CA VAL A 297 23.83 22.46 12.50
C VAL A 297 23.16 23.78 12.12
N GLN A 298 23.94 24.85 12.12
CA GLN A 298 23.47 26.19 11.73
C GLN A 298 24.32 26.73 10.59
N VAL A 299 23.67 27.10 9.49
CA VAL A 299 24.28 27.75 8.32
C VAL A 299 23.69 29.15 8.21
N TYR A 300 24.53 30.19 8.23
CA TYR A 300 24.05 31.57 8.34
C TYR A 300 24.73 32.58 7.40
N PRO A 301 24.55 32.42 6.07
CA PRO A 301 25.17 33.30 5.09
C PRO A 301 24.55 34.70 5.15
N VAL A 302 25.33 35.70 4.72
CA VAL A 302 24.80 37.01 4.33
C VAL A 302 24.49 36.96 2.85
N LEU A 303 23.24 37.26 2.50
CA LEU A 303 22.75 37.37 1.14
C LEU A 303 22.88 38.84 0.71
N ALA A 304 23.52 39.08 -0.43
CA ALA A 304 23.66 40.40 -1.02
C ALA A 304 22.64 40.59 -2.16
N GLY A 305 22.10 41.79 -2.26
CA GLY A 305 21.07 42.18 -3.23
C GLY A 305 19.67 42.29 -2.63
N SER A 306 18.74 42.75 -3.45
CA SER A 306 17.32 42.78 -3.12
C SER A 306 16.76 41.36 -3.04
N LEU A 307 16.00 41.07 -1.98
CA LEU A 307 15.37 39.77 -1.77
C LEU A 307 13.88 39.98 -1.52
N ASP A 308 13.04 39.19 -2.20
CA ASP A 308 11.60 39.09 -1.94
C ASP A 308 11.37 37.96 -0.91
N PRO A 309 11.07 38.30 0.36
CA PRO A 309 10.96 37.30 1.42
C PRO A 309 9.80 36.33 1.21
N VAL A 310 8.73 36.76 0.56
CA VAL A 310 7.55 35.92 0.28
C VAL A 310 7.93 34.83 -0.72
N ARG A 311 8.57 35.22 -1.83
CA ARG A 311 9.04 34.25 -2.84
C ARG A 311 10.15 33.36 -2.31
N PHE A 312 11.03 33.90 -1.46
CA PHE A 312 12.12 33.13 -0.88
C PHE A 312 11.61 32.06 0.09
N ARG A 313 10.62 32.40 0.93
CA ARG A 313 9.92 31.42 1.77
C ARG A 313 9.22 30.36 0.93
N ALA A 314 8.49 30.75 -0.12
CA ALA A 314 7.81 29.80 -1.01
C ALA A 314 8.79 28.81 -1.68
N ALA A 315 10.00 29.27 -2.03
CA ALA A 315 11.04 28.40 -2.57
C ALA A 315 11.52 27.36 -1.53
N TRP A 316 11.66 27.75 -0.26
CA TRP A 316 11.96 26.81 0.83
C TRP A 316 10.84 25.80 1.05
N ASP A 317 9.58 26.26 1.11
CA ASP A 317 8.41 25.39 1.26
C ASP A 317 8.35 24.34 0.13
N ALA A 318 8.64 24.75 -1.11
CA ALA A 318 8.70 23.85 -2.26
C ALA A 318 9.82 22.81 -2.15
N VAL A 319 11.00 23.19 -1.62
CA VAL A 319 12.10 22.24 -1.39
C VAL A 319 11.76 21.24 -0.28
N VAL A 320 11.12 21.68 0.81
CA VAL A 320 10.63 20.80 1.88
C VAL A 320 9.59 19.83 1.34
N ALA A 321 8.62 20.31 0.54
CA ALA A 321 7.60 19.46 -0.08
C ALA A 321 8.19 18.40 -1.03
N ARG A 322 9.32 18.72 -1.65
CA ARG A 322 9.98 17.89 -2.68
C ARG A 322 10.82 16.75 -2.11
N HIS A 323 11.44 16.92 -0.94
CA HIS A 323 12.37 15.94 -0.38
C HIS A 323 11.79 15.30 0.88
N ASP A 324 11.51 13.99 0.80
CA ASP A 324 10.86 13.23 1.88
C ASP A 324 11.57 13.39 3.22
N ILE A 325 12.90 13.34 3.24
CA ILE A 325 13.70 13.48 4.47
C ILE A 325 13.41 14.79 5.22
N LEU A 326 13.09 15.88 4.52
CA LEU A 326 12.79 17.17 5.15
C LEU A 326 11.41 17.20 5.82
N ARG A 327 10.54 16.23 5.52
CA ARG A 327 9.22 16.02 6.14
C ARG A 327 9.18 14.80 7.07
N THR A 328 10.35 14.26 7.41
CA THR A 328 10.49 13.07 8.23
C THR A 328 10.51 13.41 9.72
N ALA A 329 9.67 12.71 10.48
CA ALA A 329 9.79 12.55 11.92
C ALA A 329 10.46 11.19 12.22
N PHE A 330 11.07 11.05 13.38
CA PHE A 330 11.64 9.81 13.86
C PHE A 330 10.80 9.31 15.03
N VAL A 331 10.25 8.11 14.91
CA VAL A 331 9.30 7.52 15.86
C VAL A 331 9.74 6.12 16.26
N GLY A 332 9.38 5.72 17.48
CA GLY A 332 9.80 4.44 18.05
C GLY A 332 10.95 4.55 19.04
N GLU A 333 11.31 3.41 19.62
CA GLU A 333 12.30 3.31 20.70
C GLU A 333 13.50 2.42 20.27
N GLU A 334 14.34 2.02 21.23
CA GLU A 334 15.59 1.29 21.02
C GLU A 334 15.43 0.01 20.17
N ASP A 335 14.29 -0.68 20.25
CA ASP A 335 14.00 -1.91 19.50
C ASP A 335 13.64 -1.68 18.01
N GLY A 336 13.58 -0.42 17.57
CA GLY A 336 13.42 -0.06 16.17
C GLY A 336 12.93 1.37 16.01
N LEU A 337 13.86 2.27 15.68
CA LEU A 337 13.58 3.64 15.27
C LEU A 337 13.16 3.65 13.80
N HIS A 338 12.13 4.42 13.46
CA HIS A 338 11.59 4.54 12.11
C HIS A 338 11.58 5.97 11.62
N GLN A 339 11.84 6.14 10.33
CA GLN A 339 11.60 7.36 9.59
C GLN A 339 10.14 7.39 9.15
N LEU A 340 9.36 8.28 9.74
CA LEU A 340 7.97 8.52 9.41
C LEU A 340 7.88 9.77 8.53
N VAL A 341 7.65 9.58 7.24
CA VAL A 341 7.55 10.67 6.25
C VAL A 341 6.13 11.18 6.21
N GLN A 342 5.95 12.50 6.39
CA GLN A 342 4.65 13.15 6.26
C GLN A 342 4.42 13.69 4.83
N SER A 343 3.18 13.62 4.34
CA SER A 343 2.74 14.19 3.07
C SER A 343 2.81 15.72 3.05
N HIS A 344 2.87 16.36 4.21
CA HIS A 344 3.13 17.78 4.34
C HIS A 344 3.75 18.06 5.72
N ALA A 345 4.74 18.95 5.76
CA ALA A 345 5.32 19.45 7.01
C ALA A 345 5.56 20.96 6.84
N PRO A 346 4.86 21.83 7.59
CA PRO A 346 4.99 23.26 7.44
C PRO A 346 6.36 23.73 7.95
N LEU A 347 7.08 24.50 7.13
CA LEU A 347 8.37 25.06 7.53
C LEU A 347 8.19 26.09 8.65
N ALA A 348 8.93 25.90 9.74
CA ALA A 348 9.06 26.92 10.77
C ALA A 348 9.90 28.09 10.24
N TRP A 349 9.23 29.22 10.00
CA TRP A 349 9.81 30.43 9.41
C TRP A 349 9.76 31.60 10.40
N HIS A 350 10.90 32.28 10.59
CA HIS A 350 11.00 33.53 11.33
C HIS A 350 11.51 34.65 10.43
N GLU A 351 10.96 35.84 10.56
CA GLU A 351 11.42 37.02 9.83
C GLU A 351 11.53 38.20 10.78
N GLU A 352 12.63 38.94 10.70
CA GLU A 352 12.89 40.08 11.57
C GLU A 352 13.61 41.21 10.82
N ASP A 353 13.11 42.44 10.98
CA ASP A 353 13.71 43.63 10.39
C ASP A 353 14.63 44.32 11.40
N LEU A 354 15.94 44.32 11.11
CA LEU A 354 16.97 44.91 11.96
C LEU A 354 17.53 46.24 11.43
N ARG A 355 16.96 46.78 10.34
CA ARG A 355 17.46 48.00 9.69
C ARG A 355 17.51 49.22 10.60
N GLY A 356 16.65 49.26 11.62
CA GLY A 356 16.60 50.34 12.62
C GLY A 356 17.68 50.27 13.70
N LEU A 357 18.48 49.19 13.75
CA LEU A 357 19.52 48.99 14.75
C LEU A 357 20.91 49.37 14.22
N SER A 358 21.81 49.76 15.13
CA SER A 358 23.23 49.90 14.79
C SER A 358 23.83 48.54 14.41
N ALA A 359 24.90 48.51 13.61
CA ALA A 359 25.54 47.26 13.19
C ALA A 359 25.93 46.35 14.37
N GLN A 360 26.37 46.94 15.48
CA GLN A 360 26.67 46.20 16.71
C GLN A 360 25.41 45.56 17.32
N ALA A 361 24.32 46.34 17.46
CA ALA A 361 23.06 45.84 17.99
C ALA A 361 22.41 44.79 17.06
N GLN A 362 22.55 44.93 15.73
CA GLN A 362 22.15 43.90 14.77
C GLN A 362 22.88 42.58 15.02
N SER A 363 24.20 42.64 15.22
CA SER A 363 25.03 41.46 15.49
C SER A 363 24.67 40.79 16.82
N GLU A 364 24.51 41.57 17.88
CA GLU A 364 24.11 41.07 19.21
C GLU A 364 22.72 40.41 19.16
N ARG A 365 21.77 41.05 18.48
CA ARG A 365 20.41 40.51 18.31
C ARG A 365 20.40 39.19 17.54
N PHE A 366 21.16 39.13 16.45
CA PHE A 366 21.31 37.90 15.65
C PHE A 366 21.94 36.76 16.47
N GLU A 367 23.04 37.02 17.18
CA GLU A 367 23.70 35.99 17.98
C GLU A 367 22.83 35.50 19.14
N ALA A 368 22.11 36.40 19.80
CA ALA A 368 21.14 36.03 20.84
C ALA A 368 20.06 35.09 20.30
N TYR A 369 19.48 35.41 19.13
CA TYR A 369 18.51 34.53 18.47
C TYR A 369 19.14 33.19 18.09
N ARG A 370 20.30 33.22 17.43
CA ARG A 370 20.99 32.01 16.95
C ARG A 370 21.31 31.05 18.09
N MET A 371 21.75 31.55 19.24
CA MET A 371 22.01 30.74 20.42
C MET A 371 20.74 30.17 21.04
N ALA A 372 19.70 30.98 21.21
CA ALA A 372 18.41 30.51 21.72
C ALA A 372 17.80 29.43 20.80
N ASP A 373 17.85 29.65 19.49
CA ASP A 373 17.37 28.72 18.46
C ASP A 373 18.15 27.39 18.47
N LYS A 374 19.47 27.42 18.67
CA LYS A 374 20.28 26.20 18.80
C LYS A 374 19.92 25.42 20.06
N GLN A 375 19.75 26.12 21.19
CA GLN A 375 19.43 25.52 22.48
C GLN A 375 18.02 24.95 22.56
N ALA A 376 17.07 25.50 21.80
CA ALA A 376 15.72 24.94 21.69
C ALA A 376 15.73 23.49 21.15
N GLY A 377 16.73 23.15 20.33
CA GLY A 377 16.89 21.82 19.76
C GLY A 377 15.71 21.41 18.86
N PHE A 378 15.43 20.12 18.78
CA PHE A 378 14.29 19.59 18.02
C PHE A 378 13.54 18.53 18.81
N ASP A 379 12.25 18.38 18.52
CA ASP A 379 11.46 17.22 18.91
C ASP A 379 11.43 16.26 17.71
N PHE A 380 12.11 15.13 17.83
CA PHE A 380 12.28 14.17 16.74
C PHE A 380 10.97 13.59 16.24
N GLU A 381 9.94 13.56 17.08
CA GLU A 381 8.62 13.06 16.73
C GLU A 381 7.78 14.09 15.95
N ARG A 382 8.33 15.30 15.68
CA ARG A 382 7.65 16.41 15.00
C ARG A 382 8.47 16.96 13.83
N ALA A 383 8.13 16.54 12.61
CA ALA A 383 8.69 17.15 11.41
C ALA A 383 8.14 18.58 11.19
N PRO A 384 8.90 19.47 10.51
CA PRO A 384 10.26 19.26 10.03
C PRO A 384 11.31 19.48 11.13
N LEU A 385 12.41 18.70 11.13
CA LEU A 385 13.56 18.92 12.03
C LEU A 385 14.52 20.00 11.48
N MET A 386 13.94 21.09 10.98
CA MET A 386 14.65 22.28 10.51
C MET A 386 13.81 23.55 10.70
N ARG A 387 14.50 24.68 10.81
CA ARG A 387 13.95 26.03 10.93
C ARG A 387 14.72 26.99 10.03
N VAL A 388 14.04 28.00 9.53
CA VAL A 388 14.65 29.07 8.74
C VAL A 388 14.27 30.41 9.35
N ALA A 389 15.27 31.25 9.62
CA ALA A 389 15.09 32.61 10.07
C ALA A 389 15.76 33.58 9.08
N LEU A 390 15.09 34.68 8.74
CA LEU A 390 15.56 35.67 7.80
C LEU A 390 15.58 37.05 8.47
N PHE A 391 16.75 37.67 8.51
CA PHE A 391 16.95 38.98 9.13
C PHE A 391 17.28 40.02 8.06
N ARG A 392 16.52 41.11 7.98
CA ARG A 392 16.82 42.23 7.10
C ARG A 392 17.82 43.17 7.77
N LEU A 393 19.02 43.32 7.20
CA LEU A 393 20.09 44.17 7.76
C LEU A 393 20.04 45.59 7.18
N ASP A 394 19.74 45.71 5.88
CA ASP A 394 19.46 46.95 5.13
C ASP A 394 18.63 46.65 3.87
N GLU A 395 18.63 47.54 2.88
CA GLU A 395 17.89 47.37 1.63
C GLU A 395 18.45 46.26 0.72
N ALA A 396 19.74 45.95 0.83
CA ALA A 396 20.46 45.04 -0.05
C ALA A 396 21.27 43.97 0.70
N ARG A 397 21.09 43.83 2.02
CA ARG A 397 21.73 42.81 2.83
C ARG A 397 20.73 42.13 3.74
N TRP A 398 20.74 40.80 3.67
CA TRP A 398 19.93 39.92 4.49
C TRP A 398 20.83 38.88 5.14
N ARG A 399 20.54 38.51 6.39
CA ARG A 399 21.18 37.38 7.05
C ARG A 399 20.17 36.24 7.10
N LEU A 400 20.51 35.12 6.48
CA LEU A 400 19.78 33.88 6.64
C LEU A 400 20.34 33.14 7.87
N LEU A 401 19.51 32.44 8.61
CA LEU A 401 19.88 31.38 9.53
C LEU A 401 19.05 30.15 9.18
N TRP A 402 19.71 29.12 8.69
CA TRP A 402 19.13 27.82 8.47
C TRP A 402 19.64 26.87 9.54
N THR A 403 18.75 26.44 10.42
CA THR A 403 19.02 25.51 11.51
C THR A 403 18.40 24.17 11.18
N GLN A 404 19.17 23.09 11.32
CA GLN A 404 18.70 21.73 11.03
C GLN A 404 19.37 20.72 11.95
N HIS A 405 18.72 19.57 12.17
CA HIS A 405 19.34 18.46 12.88
C HIS A 405 20.04 17.50 11.90
N HIS A 406 21.31 17.17 12.17
CA HIS A 406 22.17 16.37 11.27
C HIS A 406 21.59 14.99 10.89
N ILE A 407 20.59 14.50 11.64
CA ILE A 407 19.81 13.30 11.32
C ILE A 407 19.10 13.37 9.95
N LEU A 408 18.84 14.58 9.45
CA LEU A 408 18.22 14.82 8.15
C LEU A 408 19.23 14.89 7.00
N LEU A 409 20.34 15.60 7.22
CA LEU A 409 21.23 16.04 6.15
C LEU A 409 22.68 16.00 6.60
N ASP A 410 23.57 15.62 5.68
CA ASP A 410 25.01 15.76 5.85
C ASP A 410 25.57 17.02 5.16
N GLY A 411 26.88 17.25 5.32
CA GLY A 411 27.57 18.40 4.75
C GLY A 411 27.58 18.45 3.21
N TRP A 412 27.39 17.32 2.53
CA TRP A 412 27.28 17.26 1.07
C TRP A 412 25.86 17.60 0.59
N CYS A 413 24.83 17.33 1.40
CA CYS A 413 23.45 17.70 1.09
C CYS A 413 23.21 19.22 1.14
N LEU A 414 23.88 19.95 2.04
CA LEU A 414 23.64 21.40 2.24
C LEU A 414 23.73 22.24 0.94
N PRO A 415 24.80 22.16 0.13
CA PRO A 415 24.88 22.94 -1.11
C PRO A 415 23.84 22.51 -2.15
N LEU A 416 23.40 21.25 -2.15
CA LEU A 416 22.37 20.75 -3.07
C LEU A 416 21.00 21.34 -2.74
N VAL A 417 20.62 21.30 -1.46
CA VAL A 417 19.36 21.88 -0.95
C VAL A 417 19.34 23.38 -1.25
N TYR A 418 20.42 24.09 -0.91
CA TYR A 418 20.52 25.53 -1.12
C TYR A 418 20.46 25.91 -2.61
N ARG A 419 21.11 25.13 -3.48
CA ARG A 419 21.02 25.29 -4.94
C ARG A 419 19.58 25.14 -5.43
N ASP A 420 18.86 24.15 -4.95
CA ASP A 420 17.47 23.91 -5.36
C ASP A 420 16.54 25.05 -4.89
N VAL A 421 16.72 25.55 -3.66
CA VAL A 421 16.01 26.75 -3.16
C VAL A 421 16.26 27.95 -4.06
N MET A 422 17.52 28.23 -4.39
CA MET A 422 17.87 29.37 -5.24
C MET A 422 17.31 29.24 -6.65
N ARG A 423 17.34 28.04 -7.23
CA ARG A 423 16.73 27.79 -8.56
C ARG A 423 15.24 28.07 -8.58
N LEU A 424 14.51 27.61 -7.55
CA LEU A 424 13.07 27.86 -7.40
C LEU A 424 12.77 29.34 -7.17
N TYR A 425 13.57 29.99 -6.32
CA TYR A 425 13.44 31.42 -6.04
C TYR A 425 13.64 32.28 -7.30
N TYR A 426 14.75 32.08 -8.04
CA TYR A 426 15.02 32.85 -9.26
C TYR A 426 14.00 32.57 -10.36
N ALA A 427 13.55 31.32 -10.50
CA ALA A 427 12.47 30.98 -11.44
C ALA A 427 11.19 31.76 -11.13
N SER A 428 10.79 31.79 -9.86
CA SER A 428 9.62 32.54 -9.39
C SER A 428 9.79 34.05 -9.65
N MET A 429 10.95 34.62 -9.38
CA MET A 429 11.26 36.04 -9.67
C MET A 429 11.13 36.37 -11.15
N GLU A 430 11.53 35.45 -12.03
CA GLU A 430 11.45 35.58 -13.48
C GLU A 430 10.08 35.23 -14.07
N GLY A 431 9.11 34.81 -13.24
CA GLY A 431 7.78 34.39 -13.68
C GLY A 431 7.78 33.10 -14.50
N ARG A 432 8.80 32.25 -14.34
CA ARG A 432 8.91 30.96 -15.02
C ARG A 432 8.80 29.79 -14.04
N GLU A 433 8.45 28.63 -14.57
CA GLU A 433 8.50 27.38 -13.81
C GLU A 433 9.95 26.89 -13.69
N ALA A 434 10.33 26.36 -12.51
CA ALA A 434 11.67 25.83 -12.31
C ALA A 434 11.75 24.36 -12.77
N ALA A 435 12.64 24.07 -13.71
CA ALA A 435 12.96 22.69 -14.07
C ALA A 435 13.96 22.09 -13.07
N LEU A 436 13.46 21.34 -12.08
CA LEU A 436 14.26 20.44 -11.26
C LEU A 436 14.04 18.99 -11.74
N PRO A 437 15.08 18.13 -11.74
CA PRO A 437 14.90 16.70 -12.07
C PRO A 437 13.88 16.04 -11.14
N ALA A 438 13.38 14.84 -11.43
CA ALA A 438 12.61 14.11 -10.41
C ALA A 438 13.51 13.79 -9.19
N PRO A 439 13.00 13.90 -7.95
CA PRO A 439 13.75 13.41 -6.79
C PRO A 439 13.89 11.89 -6.91
N VAL A 440 15.06 11.36 -6.53
CA VAL A 440 15.27 9.91 -6.52
C VAL A 440 14.54 9.33 -5.31
N PRO A 441 13.59 8.41 -5.50
CA PRO A 441 12.91 7.77 -4.38
C PRO A 441 13.87 6.86 -3.60
N TYR A 442 13.57 6.61 -2.32
CA TYR A 442 14.30 5.62 -1.51
C TYR A 442 14.06 4.17 -1.98
N GLU A 443 13.02 3.96 -2.79
CA GLU A 443 12.57 2.68 -3.36
C GLU A 443 12.35 2.80 -4.87
#